data_AF-A0A2N6VEH0-F1
#
_entry.id   AF-A0A2N6VEH0-F1
#
_cell.length_a   1.000
_cell.length_b   1.000
_cell.length_c   1.000
_cell.angle_alpha   90.00
_cell.angle_beta   90.00
_cell.angle_gamma   90.00
#
_symmetry.space_group_name_H-M   'P 1'
#
loop_
_entity.id
_entity.type
_entity.pdbx_description
1 polymer ?
#
loop_
_entity_poly.entity_id
_entity_poly.type
_entity_poly.pdbx_seq_one_letter_code
_entity_poly.pdbx_strand_id
1 'polypeptide(L)'
;LGLSRSKAAQIAAEGGVHIDGALAQKSSRVTGGARVDVIMPEPEKPLSIVADPVPGMKILYEDPAIIVVTYHALVQGLPDPVVGTIEASIGRHPRRDGLYAVR
;
A
#
# COMPACT_ATOMS: atom_id res chain seq x y z
N LEU A 1 1.32 -5.38 25.57
CA LEU A 1 1.58 -6.48 24.62
C LEU A 1 0.92 -6.30 23.24
N GLY A 2 0.06 -5.28 22.99
CA GLY A 2 -0.26 -4.80 21.64
C GLY A 2 -1.02 -5.74 20.68
N LEU A 3 -1.19 -7.02 21.02
CA LEU A 3 -1.91 -8.01 20.21
C LEU A 3 -3.41 -7.84 20.32
N SER A 4 -4.10 -7.88 19.18
CA SER A 4 -5.55 -8.01 19.16
C SER A 4 -5.97 -9.40 19.63
N ARG A 5 -7.20 -9.49 20.18
CA ARG A 5 -7.78 -10.78 20.60
C ARG A 5 -7.87 -11.79 19.45
N SER A 6 -8.16 -11.32 18.23
CA SER A 6 -8.22 -12.17 17.05
C SER A 6 -6.86 -12.72 16.67
N LYS A 7 -5.79 -11.91 16.74
CA LYS A 7 -4.42 -12.37 16.45
C LYS A 7 -3.94 -13.37 17.49
N ALA A 8 -4.20 -13.13 18.77
CA ALA A 8 -3.88 -14.11 19.83
C ALA A 8 -4.63 -15.45 19.64
N ALA A 9 -5.91 -15.40 19.27
CA ALA A 9 -6.69 -16.61 18.97
C ALA A 9 -6.18 -17.37 17.73
N GLN A 10 -5.69 -16.66 16.72
CA GLN A 10 -5.06 -17.25 15.54
C GLN A 10 -3.77 -17.97 15.93
N ILE A 11 -2.89 -17.32 16.69
CA ILE A 11 -1.63 -17.94 17.16
C ILE A 11 -1.91 -19.23 17.95
N ALA A 12 -2.94 -19.24 18.81
CA ALA A 12 -3.35 -20.44 19.52
C ALA A 12 -3.87 -21.55 18.57
N ALA A 13 -4.68 -21.19 17.57
CA ALA A 13 -5.19 -22.14 16.58
C ALA A 13 -4.08 -22.75 15.70
N GLU A 14 -3.03 -21.98 15.42
CA GLU A 14 -1.83 -22.41 14.68
C GLU A 14 -0.82 -23.18 15.55
N GLY A 15 -1.12 -23.38 16.84
CA GLY A 15 -0.29 -24.14 17.76
C GLY A 15 0.90 -23.36 18.36
N GLY A 16 0.89 -22.04 18.25
CA GLY A 16 1.94 -21.17 18.79
C GLY A 16 1.82 -20.87 20.30
N VAL A 17 0.84 -21.44 21.01
CA VAL A 17 0.61 -21.19 22.45
C VAL A 17 0.72 -22.48 23.24
N HIS A 18 1.48 -22.44 24.34
CA HIS A 18 1.65 -23.55 25.26
C HIS A 18 1.32 -23.11 26.70
N ILE A 19 0.65 -23.97 27.45
CA ILE A 19 0.35 -23.79 28.88
C ILE A 19 1.08 -24.91 29.63
N ASP A 20 2.02 -24.54 30.51
CA ASP A 20 2.86 -25.48 31.26
C ASP A 20 3.53 -26.56 30.38
N GLY A 21 3.93 -26.17 29.16
CA GLY A 21 4.55 -27.03 28.16
C GLY A 21 3.58 -27.84 27.29
N ALA A 22 2.27 -27.85 27.59
CA ALA A 22 1.26 -28.52 26.77
C ALA A 22 0.64 -27.55 25.75
N LEU A 23 0.39 -28.03 24.52
CA LEU A 23 -0.24 -27.23 23.47
C LEU A 23 -1.61 -26.70 23.90
N ALA A 24 -1.80 -25.39 23.81
CA ALA A 24 -3.05 -24.73 24.17
C ALA A 24 -4.01 -24.65 22.96
N GLN A 25 -5.30 -24.79 23.24
CA GLN A 25 -6.38 -24.54 22.29
C GLN A 25 -7.00 -23.16 22.57
N LYS A 26 -7.75 -22.61 21.61
CA LYS A 26 -8.34 -21.26 21.68
C LYS A 26 -9.19 -20.98 22.93
N SER A 27 -9.75 -22.02 23.54
CA SER A 27 -10.58 -21.94 24.75
C SER A 27 -9.99 -22.70 25.95
N SER A 28 -8.70 -23.05 25.92
CA SER A 28 -8.03 -23.70 27.05
C SER A 28 -8.15 -22.80 28.29
N ARG A 29 -8.62 -23.38 29.39
CA ARG A 29 -8.65 -22.65 30.67
C ARG A 29 -7.24 -22.58 31.25
N VAL A 30 -6.97 -21.50 31.96
CA VAL A 30 -5.72 -21.24 32.64
C VAL A 30 -6.03 -21.09 34.13
N THR A 31 -5.26 -21.76 34.98
CA THR A 31 -5.34 -21.60 36.43
C THR A 31 -4.34 -20.54 36.89
N GLY A 32 -4.59 -19.90 38.04
CA GLY A 32 -3.64 -18.97 38.63
C GLY A 32 -2.30 -19.66 38.91
N GLY A 33 -1.20 -19.10 38.39
CA GLY A 33 0.15 -19.66 38.53
C GLY A 33 0.64 -20.46 37.33
N ALA A 34 -0.21 -20.78 36.35
CA ALA A 34 0.20 -21.46 35.13
C ALA A 34 1.08 -20.56 34.24
N ARG A 35 2.10 -21.15 33.60
CA ARG A 35 3.00 -20.46 32.67
C ARG A 35 2.46 -20.58 31.25
N VAL A 36 2.35 -19.44 30.55
CA VAL A 36 1.92 -19.40 29.14
C VAL A 36 3.08 -18.94 28.26
N ASP A 37 3.56 -19.83 27.41
CA ASP A 37 4.60 -19.54 26.42
C ASP A 37 3.93 -19.30 25.05
N VAL A 38 4.28 -18.18 24.41
CA VAL A 38 3.71 -17.75 23.13
C VAL A 38 4.82 -17.55 22.10
N ILE A 39 4.77 -18.31 21.02
CA ILE A 39 5.64 -18.14 19.86
C ILE A 39 5.04 -17.01 19.01
N MET A 40 5.77 -15.90 18.90
CA MET A 40 5.33 -14.79 18.05
C MET A 40 5.57 -15.15 16.59
N PRO A 41 4.56 -15.03 15.70
CA PRO A 41 4.77 -15.21 14.28
C PRO A 41 5.72 -14.13 13.76
N GLU A 42 6.50 -14.48 12.74
CA GLU A 42 7.38 -13.52 12.07
C GLU A 42 6.54 -12.34 11.56
N PRO A 43 6.94 -11.08 11.83
CA PRO A 43 6.15 -9.93 11.44
C PRO A 43 5.94 -9.93 9.92
N GLU A 44 4.71 -9.63 9.49
CA GLU A 44 4.40 -9.47 8.07
C GLU A 44 5.35 -8.42 7.47
N LYS A 45 6.07 -8.80 6.42
CA LYS A 45 7.00 -7.90 5.74
C LYS A 45 6.22 -6.68 5.26
N PRO A 46 6.75 -5.45 5.45
CA PRO A 46 6.09 -4.27 4.91
C PRO A 46 5.96 -4.41 3.39
N LEU A 47 4.81 -4.01 2.85
CA LEU A 47 4.60 -3.99 1.40
C LEU A 47 5.65 -3.08 0.76
N SER A 48 6.48 -3.65 -0.11
CA SER A 48 7.39 -2.89 -0.95
C SER A 48 6.62 -2.38 -2.18
N ILE A 49 6.66 -1.07 -2.43
CA ILE A 49 6.13 -0.48 -3.67
C ILE A 49 7.07 -0.89 -4.80
N VAL A 50 6.64 -1.83 -5.63
CA VAL A 50 7.32 -2.19 -6.88
C VAL A 50 6.71 -1.32 -7.98
N ALA A 51 7.52 -0.54 -8.68
CA ALA A 51 7.04 0.28 -9.79
C ALA A 51 6.70 -0.61 -10.99
N ASP A 52 5.41 -0.72 -11.33
CA ASP A 52 4.96 -1.36 -12.56
C ASP A 52 4.94 -0.33 -13.70
N PRO A 53 5.74 -0.52 -14.77
CA PRO A 53 5.75 0.40 -15.90
C PRO A 53 4.39 0.48 -16.59
N VAL A 54 3.88 1.69 -16.78
CA VAL A 54 2.63 1.94 -17.52
C VAL A 54 2.91 1.92 -19.02
N PRO A 55 2.21 1.09 -19.82
CA PRO A 55 2.38 1.09 -21.28
C PRO A 55 2.18 2.47 -21.88
N GLY A 56 3.12 2.89 -22.75
CA GLY A 56 3.08 4.20 -23.42
C GLY A 56 3.51 5.39 -22.55
N MET A 57 3.86 5.19 -21.28
CA MET A 57 4.42 6.23 -20.42
C MET A 57 5.92 6.06 -20.30
N LYS A 58 6.67 6.79 -21.13
CA LYS A 58 8.14 6.70 -21.14
C LYS A 58 8.73 7.64 -20.09
N ILE A 59 9.57 7.11 -19.20
CA ILE A 59 10.38 7.94 -18.30
C ILE A 59 11.59 8.47 -19.08
N LEU A 60 11.76 9.79 -19.10
CA LEU A 60 12.90 10.48 -19.71
C LEU A 60 14.01 10.76 -18.69
N TYR A 61 13.63 11.05 -17.45
CA TYR A 61 14.53 11.37 -16.35
C TYR A 61 13.84 11.05 -15.02
N GLU A 62 14.62 10.57 -14.05
CA GLU A 62 14.15 10.24 -12.70
C GLU A 62 15.28 10.51 -11.69
N ASP A 63 14.93 11.19 -10.61
CA ASP A 63 15.75 11.33 -9.40
C ASP A 63 14.85 11.27 -8.15
N PRO A 64 15.40 11.34 -6.92
CA PRO A 64 14.59 11.27 -5.71
C PRO A 64 13.57 12.41 -5.51
N ALA A 65 13.65 13.49 -6.28
CA ALA A 65 12.79 14.67 -6.17
C ALA A 65 11.75 14.74 -7.29
N ILE A 66 12.10 14.36 -8.53
CA ILE A 66 11.23 14.52 -9.70
C ILE A 66 11.34 13.35 -10.69
N ILE A 67 10.27 13.18 -11.48
CA ILE A 67 10.22 12.27 -12.63
C ILE A 67 9.71 13.06 -13.83
N VAL A 68 10.39 12.92 -14.98
CA VAL A 68 9.97 13.48 -16.26
C VAL A 68 9.46 12.35 -17.15
N VAL A 69 8.22 12.45 -17.59
CA VAL A 69 7.57 11.43 -18.43
C VAL A 69 7.08 12.00 -19.75
N THR A 70 7.03 11.16 -20.77
CA THR A 70 6.29 11.40 -22.02
C THR A 70 5.06 10.53 -22.05
N TYR A 71 3.92 11.13 -22.42
CA TYR A 71 2.64 10.46 -22.57
C TYR A 71 1.87 11.06 -23.75
N HIS A 72 0.95 10.28 -24.31
CA HIS A 72 -0.02 10.79 -25.28
C HIS A 72 -1.27 11.29 -24.55
N ALA A 73 -1.75 12.47 -24.94
CA ALA A 73 -2.96 13.05 -24.39
C ALA A 73 -3.94 13.40 -25.50
N LEU A 74 -5.24 13.24 -25.22
CA LEU A 74 -6.29 13.81 -26.03
C LEU A 74 -6.62 15.20 -25.48
N VAL A 75 -6.61 16.21 -26.35
CA VAL A 75 -6.96 17.59 -26.01
C VAL A 75 -8.36 17.89 -26.54
N GLN A 76 -9.14 18.63 -25.76
CA GLN A 76 -10.42 19.15 -26.25
C GLN A 76 -10.18 20.48 -26.96
N GLY A 77 -10.50 20.54 -28.25
CA GLY A 77 -10.28 21.70 -29.11
C GLY A 77 -9.02 21.57 -29.96
N LEU A 78 -8.75 22.59 -30.79
CA LEU A 78 -7.54 22.68 -31.59
C LEU A 78 -6.58 23.67 -30.91
N PRO A 79 -5.43 23.22 -30.37
CA PRO A 79 -4.41 24.13 -29.89
C PRO A 79 -3.94 25.06 -31.01
N ASP A 80 -3.81 26.34 -30.70
CA ASP A 80 -3.17 27.34 -31.56
C ASP A 80 -2.07 28.03 -30.75
N PRO A 81 -0.78 27.80 -31.07
CA PRO A 81 -0.27 26.96 -32.15
C PRO A 81 -0.49 25.45 -31.93
N VAL A 82 -0.49 24.67 -33.02
CA VAL A 82 -0.69 23.20 -33.00
C VAL A 82 0.46 22.47 -32.28
N VAL A 83 1.65 23.06 -32.27
CA VAL A 83 2.84 22.56 -31.57
C VAL A 83 3.40 23.67 -30.69
N GLY A 84 3.69 23.34 -29.45
CA GLY A 84 4.27 24.28 -28.49
C GLY A 84 4.49 23.64 -27.13
N THR A 85 4.90 24.47 -26.18
CA THR A 85 5.13 24.08 -24.79
C THR A 85 4.04 24.67 -23.91
N ILE A 86 3.49 23.86 -23.00
CA ILE A 86 2.54 24.32 -21.98
C ILE A 86 3.34 24.58 -20.70
N GLU A 87 3.62 25.85 -20.42
CA GLU A 87 4.29 26.31 -19.18
C GLU A 87 3.33 26.53 -18.01
N ALA A 88 2.03 26.26 -18.23
CA ALA A 88 0.97 26.49 -17.28
C ALA A 88 0.67 25.24 -16.43
N SER A 89 0.12 25.45 -15.23
CA SER A 89 -0.16 24.37 -14.29
C SER A 89 -1.29 23.48 -14.79
N ILE A 90 -1.07 22.17 -14.81
CA ILE A 90 -2.09 21.17 -15.13
C ILE A 90 -2.73 20.68 -13.84
N GLY A 91 -4.05 20.81 -13.71
CA GLY A 91 -4.82 20.34 -12.56
C GLY A 91 -6.10 19.62 -12.95
N ARG A 92 -6.90 19.23 -11.96
CA ARG A 92 -8.24 18.67 -12.20
C ARG A 92 -9.17 19.73 -12.81
N HIS A 93 -9.96 19.34 -13.80
CA HIS A 93 -10.95 20.22 -14.40
C HIS A 93 -12.03 20.58 -13.36
N PRO A 94 -12.34 21.88 -13.14
CA PRO A 94 -13.14 22.31 -11.99
C PRO A 94 -14.61 21.87 -12.02
N ARG A 95 -15.13 21.48 -13.19
CA ARG A 95 -16.55 21.12 -13.38
C ARG A 95 -16.79 19.73 -13.99
N ARG A 96 -15.75 19.01 -14.41
CA ARG A 96 -15.91 17.74 -15.13
C ARG A 96 -14.92 16.72 -14.58
N ASP A 97 -15.46 15.67 -14.00
CA ASP A 97 -14.66 14.60 -13.44
C ASP A 97 -13.94 13.81 -14.54
N GLY A 98 -12.80 13.22 -14.18
CA GLY A 98 -11.96 12.45 -15.11
C GLY A 98 -11.13 13.27 -16.09
N LEU A 99 -11.28 14.60 -16.11
CA LEU A 99 -10.52 15.49 -17.00
C LEU A 99 -9.50 16.35 -16.26
N TYR A 100 -8.48 16.76 -17.00
CA TYR A 100 -7.47 17.72 -16.56
C TYR A 100 -7.64 19.02 -17.32
N ALA A 101 -7.26 20.13 -16.69
CA ALA A 101 -7.28 21.46 -17.26
C ALA A 101 -5.96 22.16 -16.99
N VAL A 102 -5.49 22.89 -18.01
CA VAL A 102 -4.42 23.87 -17.88
C VAL A 102 -5.02 25.15 -17.28
N ARG A 103 -4.38 25.72 -16.26
CA ARG A 103 -4.82 26.96 -15.60
C ARG A 103 -4.01 28.17 -16.03
#